data_AF-A0A0C9XW09-F1
#
_entry.id   AF-A0A0C9XW09-F1
#
_cell.length_a   1.000
_cell.length_b   1.000
_cell.length_c   1.000
_cell.angle_alpha   90.00
_cell.angle_beta   90.00
_cell.angle_gamma   90.00
#
_symmetry.space_group_name_H-M   'P 1'
#
loop_
_entity.id
_entity.type
_entity.pdbx_description
1 polymer ?
#
loop_
_entity_poly.entity_id
_entity_poly.type
_entity_poly.pdbx_seq_one_letter_code
_entity_poly.pdbx_strand_id
1 'polypeptide(L)'
;FRFEPYKLHWHPSHKESNVGVYGELFTSREFLEAHQTLQESPPQLECNLPCRVVALMFWSDATQLTTFSNSKLWPLYIYFGND
;
A
#
# COMPACT_ATOMS: atom_id res chain seq x y z
N PHE A 1 2.98 6.84 -8.89
CA PHE A 1 4.11 6.57 -7.98
C PHE A 1 4.31 7.66 -6.92
N ARG A 2 3.81 7.41 -5.72
CA ARG A 2 3.93 8.16 -4.47
C ARG A 2 4.89 7.43 -3.52
N PHE A 3 5.98 8.09 -3.17
CA PHE A 3 6.99 7.55 -2.24
C PHE A 3 6.85 8.08 -0.81
N GLU A 4 6.18 9.22 -0.68
CA GLU A 4 5.91 9.89 0.59
C GLU A 4 4.47 9.62 1.00
N PRO A 5 4.24 9.03 2.18
CA PRO A 5 2.89 8.84 2.67
C PRO A 5 2.31 10.12 3.26
N TYR A 6 1.00 10.16 3.39
CA TYR A 6 0.31 11.27 4.00
C TYR A 6 -0.95 10.82 4.71
N LYS A 7 -1.37 11.59 5.71
CA LYS A 7 -2.64 11.38 6.39
C LYS A 7 -3.73 12.12 5.63
N LEU A 8 -4.74 11.39 5.18
CA LEU A 8 -5.93 11.98 4.58
C LEU A 8 -6.99 12.14 5.66
N HIS A 9 -7.57 13.33 5.75
CA HIS A 9 -8.62 13.64 6.71
C HIS A 9 -9.84 14.19 5.98
N TRP A 10 -11.01 13.68 6.34
CA TRP A 10 -12.29 14.22 5.91
C TRP A 10 -12.90 15.06 7.03
N HIS A 11 -13.27 16.29 6.70
CA HIS A 11 -13.90 17.24 7.61
C HIS A 11 -15.34 17.51 7.18
N PRO A 12 -16.33 16.77 7.70
CA PRO A 12 -17.73 17.08 7.44
C PRO A 12 -18.19 18.28 8.26
N SER A 13 -18.99 19.16 7.65
CA SER A 13 -19.55 20.37 8.27
C SER A 13 -20.39 20.13 9.54
N HIS A 14 -20.83 18.90 9.78
CA HIS A 14 -21.67 18.52 10.91
C HIS A 14 -20.89 17.80 12.03
N LYS A 15 -19.57 17.63 11.93
CA LYS A 15 -18.74 17.08 13.02
C LYS A 15 -17.66 18.06 13.40
N GLU A 16 -17.39 18.14 14.70
CA GLU A 16 -16.31 18.98 15.23
C GLU A 16 -14.92 18.40 14.96
N SER A 17 -14.80 17.08 14.75
CA SER A 17 -13.53 16.39 14.58
C SER A 17 -13.31 15.85 13.17
N ASN A 18 -12.05 15.92 12.73
CA ASN A 18 -11.59 15.33 11.48
C ASN A 18 -11.64 13.79 11.56
N VAL A 19 -12.16 13.16 10.52
CA VAL A 19 -12.17 11.70 10.37
C VAL A 19 -10.98 11.29 9.52
N GLY A 20 -10.13 10.38 10.00
CA GLY A 20 -9.06 9.79 9.20
C GLY A 20 -9.65 8.93 8.08
N VAL A 21 -9.18 9.15 6.85
CA VAL A 21 -9.60 8.39 5.66
C VAL A 21 -8.45 7.52 5.20
N TYR A 22 -8.72 6.23 5.06
CA TYR A 22 -7.79 5.26 4.49
C TYR A 22 -8.37 4.83 3.14
N GLY A 23 -7.92 5.50 2.07
CA GLY A 23 -8.41 5.25 0.72
C GLY A 23 -7.44 4.42 -0.11
N GLU A 24 -6.16 4.74 0.02
CA GLU A 24 -5.07 4.15 -0.74
C GLU A 24 -4.02 3.58 0.21
N LEU A 25 -3.17 2.69 -0.29
CA LEU A 25 -2.21 2.00 0.56
C LEU A 25 -1.16 2.96 1.17
N PHE A 26 -0.73 3.99 0.45
CA PHE A 26 0.16 5.04 1.00
C PHE A 26 -0.53 6.02 1.98
N THR A 27 -1.86 5.93 2.12
CA THR A 27 -2.61 6.63 3.19
C THR A 27 -2.88 5.72 4.39
N SER A 28 -2.55 4.42 4.28
CA SER A 28 -2.75 3.45 5.35
C SER A 28 -1.81 3.73 6.52
N ARG A 29 -2.25 3.34 7.71
CA ARG A 29 -1.45 3.49 8.92
C ARG A 29 -0.18 2.64 8.85
N GLU A 30 -0.28 1.44 8.29
CA GLU A 30 0.82 0.49 8.18
C GLU A 30 1.93 1.04 7.28
N PHE A 31 1.58 1.69 6.17
CA PHE A 31 2.59 2.31 5.29
C PHE A 31 3.23 3.53 5.95
N LEU A 32 2.47 4.34 6.69
CA LEU A 32 3.01 5.45 7.48
C LEU A 32 4.01 4.96 8.54
N GLU A 33 3.66 3.92 9.29
CA GLU A 33 4.51 3.31 10.33
C GLU A 33 5.77 2.67 9.73
N ALA A 34 5.63 1.95 8.62
CA ALA A 34 6.76 1.36 7.89
C ALA A 34 7.72 2.44 7.36
N HIS A 35 7.17 3.52 6.81
CA HIS A 35 7.97 4.65 6.33
C HIS A 35 8.73 5.30 7.50
N GLN A 36 8.05 5.58 8.61
CA GLN A 36 8.68 6.18 9.79
C GLN A 36 9.81 5.29 10.35
N THR A 37 9.54 3.99 10.51
CA THR A 37 10.53 3.02 11.02
C THR A 37 11.78 2.98 10.13
N LEU A 38 11.58 3.07 8.81
CA LEU A 38 12.67 3.09 7.84
C LEU A 38 13.47 4.41 7.90
N GLN A 39 12.83 5.56 8.10
CA GLN A 39 13.55 6.83 8.28
C GLN A 39 14.29 6.93 9.61
N GLU A 40 13.78 6.28 10.66
CA GLU A 40 14.44 6.20 11.98
C GLU A 40 15.60 5.19 12.01
N SER A 41 15.73 4.37 10.97
CA SER A 41 16.80 3.37 10.88
C SER A 41 18.17 4.02 10.67
N PRO A 42 19.26 3.41 11.18
CA PRO A 42 20.60 3.93 10.96
C PRO A 42 20.91 4.07 9.47
N PRO A 43 21.54 5.17 9.03
CA PRO A 43 21.94 5.34 7.65
C PRO A 43 22.83 4.17 7.20
N GLN A 44 22.61 3.68 5.99
CA GLN A 44 23.51 2.68 5.40
C GLN A 44 24.90 3.29 5.22
N LEU A 45 25.93 2.57 5.67
CA LEU A 45 27.30 3.07 5.83
C LEU A 45 27.93 3.62 4.52
N GLU A 46 27.39 3.24 3.36
CA GLU A 46 27.95 3.56 2.04
C GLU A 46 26.90 4.05 1.02
N CYS A 47 25.66 4.31 1.44
CA CYS A 47 24.57 4.71 0.53
C CYS A 47 23.95 6.04 0.95
N ASN A 48 24.09 7.06 0.09
CA ASN A 48 23.49 8.39 0.29
C ASN A 48 22.15 8.56 -0.44
N LEU A 49 21.59 7.48 -1.00
CA LEU A 49 20.31 7.52 -1.70
C LEU A 49 19.15 7.50 -0.69
N PRO A 50 18.02 8.15 -1.02
CA PRO A 50 16.85 8.11 -0.15
C PRO A 50 16.33 6.68 -0.03
N CYS A 51 16.29 6.16 1.20
CA CYS A 51 15.60 4.92 1.50
C CYS A 51 14.08 5.15 1.41
N ARG A 52 13.40 4.33 0.63
CA ARG A 52 11.94 4.42 0.39
C ARG A 52 11.27 3.08 0.61
N VAL A 53 10.05 3.11 1.11
CA VAL A 53 9.19 1.92 1.21
C VAL A 53 8.59 1.64 -0.16
N VAL A 54 8.62 0.37 -0.58
CA VAL A 54 7.94 -0.11 -1.79
C VAL A 54 6.79 -1.01 -1.36
N ALA A 55 5.56 -0.52 -1.50
CA ALA A 55 4.38 -1.32 -1.31
C ALA A 55 4.13 -2.31 -2.46
N LEU A 56 3.72 -3.52 -2.09
CA LEU A 56 3.27 -4.57 -3.01
C LEU A 56 1.84 -4.98 -2.65
N MET A 57 0.95 -5.00 -3.65
CA MET A 57 -0.43 -5.45 -3.54
C MET A 57 -0.57 -6.79 -4.23
N PHE A 58 -1.08 -7.78 -3.50
CA PHE A 58 -1.26 -9.14 -3.98
C PHE A 58 -2.75 -9.42 -4.14
N TRP A 59 -3.13 -10.01 -5.27
CA TRP A 59 -4.49 -10.51 -5.48
C TRP A 59 -4.46 -11.87 -6.16
N SER A 60 -5.54 -12.62 -5.97
CA SER A 60 -5.76 -13.89 -6.64
C SER A 60 -7.26 -14.08 -6.84
N ASP A 61 -7.65 -14.44 -8.05
CA ASP A 61 -9.02 -14.79 -8.40
C ASP A 61 -9.04 -16.13 -9.14
N ALA A 62 -10.17 -16.83 -9.06
CA ALA A 62 -10.30 -18.13 -9.68
C ALA A 62 -10.49 -17.99 -11.20
N THR A 63 -9.46 -18.31 -11.97
CA THR A 63 -9.54 -18.36 -13.43
C THR A 63 -10.01 -19.75 -13.88
N GLN A 64 -11.12 -19.79 -14.62
CA GLN A 64 -11.62 -21.04 -15.21
C GLN A 64 -10.80 -21.41 -16.45
N LEU A 65 -10.20 -22.60 -16.45
CA LEU A 65 -9.27 -23.04 -17.50
C LEU A 65 -9.97 -23.48 -18.79
N THR A 66 -11.20 -23.97 -18.71
CA THR A 66 -11.94 -24.48 -19.86
C THR A 66 -13.45 -24.29 -19.67
N THR A 67 -14.19 -24.12 -20.77
CA THR A 67 -15.65 -23.92 -20.76
C THR A 67 -16.43 -25.14 -20.25
N PHE A 68 -15.83 -26.34 -20.31
CA PHE A 68 -16.51 -27.61 -20.01
C PHE A 68 -15.92 -28.39 -18.82
N SER A 69 -14.88 -27.89 -18.16
CA SER A 69 -14.33 -28.51 -16.94
C SER A 69 -14.40 -27.58 -15.73
N ASN A 70 -14.47 -28.19 -14.55
CA ASN A 70 -14.51 -27.52 -13.25
C ASN A 70 -13.11 -27.18 -12.70
N SER A 71 -12.05 -27.37 -13.48
CA SER A 71 -10.70 -27.02 -13.08
C SER A 71 -10.53 -25.50 -12.97
N LYS A 72 -10.06 -25.04 -11.80
CA LYS A 72 -9.78 -23.63 -11.49
C LYS A 72 -8.28 -23.44 -11.24
N LEU A 73 -7.71 -22.40 -11.81
CA LEU A 73 -6.38 -21.90 -11.48
C LEU A 73 -6.51 -20.67 -10.58
N TRP A 74 -5.55 -20.48 -9.69
CA TRP A 74 -5.45 -19.31 -8.81
C TRP A 74 -4.15 -18.56 -9.13
N PRO A 75 -4.11 -17.76 -10.20
CA PRO A 75 -2.98 -16.89 -10.46
C PRO A 75 -2.72 -15.95 -9.28
N LEU A 76 -1.45 -15.74 -8.96
CA LEU A 76 -1.00 -14.69 -8.06
C LEU A 76 -0.60 -13.50 -8.92
N TYR A 77 -1.24 -12.37 -8.69
CA TYR A 77 -0.89 -11.12 -9.32
C TYR A 77 -0.26 -10.18 -8.30
N ILE A 78 0.65 -9.35 -8.78
CA ILE A 78 1.41 -8.40 -7.97
C ILE A 78 1.33 -7.05 -8.65
N TYR A 79 1.05 -6.00 -7.87
CA TYR A 79 1.09 -4.62 -8.31
C TYR A 79 1.81 -3.74 -7.30
N PHE A 80 2.33 -2.61 -7.76
CA PHE A 80 2.92 -1.63 -6.85
C PHE A 80 1.82 -0.83 -6.17
N GLY A 81 1.71 -0.94 -4.84
CA GLY A 81 0.77 -0.13 -4.06
C GLY A 81 1.20 1.33 -3.89
N ASN A 82 2.35 1.70 -4.45
CA ASN A 82 2.86 3.06 -4.44
C ASN A 82 2.28 3.89 -5.58
N ASP A 83 1.34 3.40 -6.39
CA ASP A 83 0.89 4.18 -7.55
C ASP A 83 0.14 5.47 -7.18
#